data_AF-A0A4D7HC03-F1
#
_entry.id   AF-A0A4D7HC03-F1
#
_cell.length_a   1.000
_cell.length_b   1.000
_cell.length_c   1.000
_cell.angle_alpha   90.00
_cell.angle_beta   90.00
_cell.angle_gamma   90.00
#
_symmetry.space_group_name_H-M   'P 1'
#
loop_
_entity.id
_entity.type
_entity.pdbx_description
1 polymer ?
#
loop_
_entity_poly.entity_id
_entity_poly.type
_entity_poly.pdbx_seq_one_letter_code
_entity_poly.pdbx_strand_id
1 'polypeptide(L)'
;MSALILITSVIFALQVTAVTPLSASTSSQHIENQQQATAEGLLTAAADSGALERTLLFWGDSDDDGDDEFRGATNEEYYTAGYPPTEFGRMLETTFGDQSVAANVYVRYHTDGGGERRQRLFYQGEPSDNAATATQLVTLYDDAVLYDDADGDEVAEPTDSETQINENNFYAEDIDGTDSGVYTVLRVEVVVWRM
;
A
#
# COMPACT_ATOMS: atom_id res chain seq x y z
N MET A 1 66.95 46.18 -14.17
CA MET A 1 65.69 45.44 -14.02
C MET A 1 65.19 45.66 -12.62
N SER A 2 63.94 46.09 -12.57
CA SER A 2 63.28 46.73 -11.44
C SER A 2 63.20 45.85 -10.21
N ALA A 3 63.35 46.51 -9.07
CA ALA A 3 62.87 46.02 -7.78
C ALA A 3 61.42 45.54 -7.89
N LEU A 4 61.14 44.34 -7.41
CA LEU A 4 59.95 44.16 -6.58
C LEU A 4 60.21 43.07 -5.55
N ILE A 5 60.35 43.57 -4.34
CA ILE A 5 60.56 42.89 -3.08
C ILE A 5 59.36 41.99 -2.79
N LEU A 6 59.69 40.74 -2.47
CA LEU A 6 59.12 39.91 -1.40
C LEU A 6 58.01 40.56 -0.55
N ILE A 7 56.77 40.18 -0.81
CA ILE A 7 55.67 40.16 0.17
C ILE A 7 55.20 38.69 0.11
N THR A 8 55.49 37.75 1.02
CA THR A 8 55.33 37.71 2.48
C THR A 8 54.03 38.33 2.99
N SER A 9 52.91 37.64 2.74
CA SER A 9 51.80 37.51 3.71
C SER A 9 50.91 36.36 3.24
N VAL A 10 51.02 35.18 3.86
CA VAL A 10 50.02 34.73 4.84
C VAL A 10 48.59 34.90 4.32
N ILE A 11 48.00 33.81 3.81
CA ILE A 11 46.72 33.33 4.35
C ILE A 11 46.85 31.81 4.56
N PHE A 12 46.86 31.46 5.84
CA PHE A 12 46.68 30.11 6.35
C PHE A 12 45.31 29.56 5.93
N ALA A 13 45.32 28.27 5.60
CA ALA A 13 44.23 27.29 5.64
C ALA A 13 42.81 27.78 5.95
N LEU A 14 41.86 27.30 5.15
CA LEU A 14 40.70 26.62 5.72
C LEU A 14 40.41 25.37 4.86
N GLN A 15 40.96 24.23 5.28
CA GLN A 15 40.45 22.93 4.85
C GLN A 15 39.09 22.71 5.52
N VAL A 16 38.00 23.20 4.93
CA VAL A 16 36.64 22.70 5.20
C VAL A 16 35.76 23.04 3.99
N THR A 17 35.75 22.19 2.95
CA THR A 17 34.46 21.95 2.32
C THR A 17 33.79 20.94 3.23
N ALA A 18 32.80 21.41 4.00
CA ALA A 18 31.96 20.53 4.78
C ALA A 18 31.54 19.37 3.86
N VAL A 19 31.92 18.17 4.24
CA VAL A 19 31.17 16.98 3.87
C VAL A 19 29.78 17.26 4.40
N THR A 20 28.86 17.65 3.54
CA THR A 20 27.45 17.40 3.83
C THR A 20 27.38 15.90 4.09
N PRO A 21 26.89 15.48 5.26
CA PRO A 21 27.03 14.12 5.67
C PRO A 21 26.34 13.21 4.65
N LEU A 22 27.13 12.34 4.00
CA LEU A 22 26.62 11.13 3.37
C LEU A 22 25.76 10.31 4.37
N SER A 23 25.90 10.58 5.67
CA SER A 23 25.11 10.04 6.76
C SER A 23 23.61 10.39 6.68
N ALA A 24 23.18 11.54 6.16
CA ALA A 24 21.74 11.83 6.06
C ALA A 24 21.08 10.95 4.98
N SER A 25 21.68 10.86 3.79
CA SER A 25 21.14 10.03 2.70
C SER A 25 21.28 8.53 2.98
N THR A 26 22.39 8.07 3.58
CA THR A 26 22.53 6.66 3.97
C THR A 26 21.67 6.29 5.18
N SER A 27 21.43 7.21 6.12
CA SER A 27 20.49 6.95 7.22
C SER A 27 19.04 6.96 6.74
N SER A 28 18.64 7.90 5.87
CA SER A 28 17.32 7.88 5.23
C SER A 28 17.11 6.60 4.41
N GLN A 29 18.08 6.23 3.56
CA GLN A 29 18.05 4.96 2.82
C GLN A 29 18.01 3.74 3.74
N HIS A 30 18.70 3.77 4.89
CA HIS A 30 18.66 2.65 5.83
C HIS A 30 17.28 2.50 6.48
N ILE A 31 16.62 3.61 6.80
CA ILE A 31 15.26 3.61 7.34
C ILE A 31 14.24 3.21 6.27
N GLU A 32 14.36 3.74 5.05
CA GLU A 32 13.52 3.35 3.89
C GLU A 32 13.64 1.85 3.61
N ASN A 33 14.87 1.31 3.55
CA ASN A 33 15.11 -0.11 3.34
C ASN A 33 14.52 -0.98 4.47
N GLN A 34 14.55 -0.51 5.72
CA GLN A 34 13.92 -1.23 6.84
C GLN A 34 12.39 -1.20 6.74
N GLN A 35 11.81 -0.05 6.41
CA GLN A 35 10.36 0.10 6.24
C GLN A 35 9.85 -0.73 5.06
N GLN A 36 10.58 -0.72 3.95
CA GLN A 36 10.28 -1.55 2.79
C GLN A 36 10.31 -3.04 3.15
N ALA A 37 11.38 -3.53 3.79
CA ALA A 37 11.48 -4.93 4.20
C ALA A 37 10.36 -5.35 5.17
N THR A 38 9.93 -4.44 6.05
CA THR A 38 8.82 -4.68 6.97
C THR A 38 7.50 -4.79 6.20
N ALA A 39 7.23 -3.88 5.26
CA ALA A 39 6.04 -3.90 4.43
C ALA A 39 6.00 -5.10 3.47
N GLU A 40 7.14 -5.52 2.91
CA GLU A 40 7.28 -6.73 2.11
C GLU A 40 6.99 -8.00 2.93
N GLY A 41 7.53 -8.06 4.16
CA GLY A 41 7.26 -9.17 5.09
C GLY A 41 5.79 -9.26 5.46
N LEU A 42 5.15 -8.12 5.73
CA LEU A 42 3.71 -8.03 6.00
C LEU A 42 2.89 -8.57 4.83
N LEU A 43 3.13 -8.07 3.62
CA LEU A 43 2.40 -8.48 2.41
C LEU A 43 2.61 -9.97 2.08
N THR A 44 3.82 -10.48 2.29
CA THR A 44 4.13 -11.91 2.09
C THR A 44 3.33 -12.76 3.08
N ALA A 45 3.36 -12.42 4.36
CA ALA A 45 2.60 -13.16 5.38
C ALA A 45 1.08 -13.10 5.16
N ALA A 46 0.56 -11.95 4.72
CA ALA A 46 -0.86 -11.77 4.42
C ALA A 46 -1.29 -12.55 3.17
N ALA A 47 -0.42 -12.64 2.16
CA ALA A 47 -0.66 -13.47 0.98
C ALA A 47 -0.62 -14.97 1.32
N ASP A 48 0.39 -15.41 2.09
CA ASP A 48 0.57 -16.81 2.47
C ASP A 48 -0.59 -17.35 3.33
N SER A 49 -1.21 -16.50 4.14
CA SER A 49 -2.38 -16.84 4.97
C SER A 49 -3.72 -16.71 4.24
N GLY A 50 -3.73 -16.14 3.03
CA GLY A 50 -4.94 -15.78 2.29
C GLY A 50 -5.65 -14.53 2.82
N ALA A 51 -5.19 -13.95 3.94
CA ALA A 51 -5.78 -12.75 4.53
C ALA A 51 -5.82 -11.57 3.54
N LEU A 52 -4.77 -11.43 2.71
CA LEU A 52 -4.72 -10.36 1.71
C LEU A 52 -5.82 -10.52 0.65
N GLU A 53 -6.03 -11.73 0.14
CA GLU A 53 -7.05 -12.00 -0.87
C GLU A 53 -8.46 -11.77 -0.33
N ARG A 54 -8.75 -12.29 0.87
CA ARG A 54 -10.07 -12.10 1.53
C ARG A 54 -10.39 -10.62 1.72
N THR A 55 -9.42 -9.81 2.15
CA THR A 55 -9.63 -8.36 2.28
C THR A 55 -9.88 -7.66 0.95
N LEU A 56 -9.25 -8.11 -0.14
CA LEU A 56 -9.50 -7.55 -1.48
C LEU A 56 -10.90 -7.88 -2.01
N LEU A 57 -11.47 -9.00 -1.56
CA LEU A 57 -12.81 -9.49 -1.88
C LEU A 57 -13.88 -9.07 -0.85
N PHE A 58 -13.49 -8.27 0.16
CA PHE A 58 -14.36 -7.75 1.20
C PHE A 58 -15.12 -6.52 0.72
N TRP A 59 -15.95 -6.71 -0.30
CA TRP A 59 -16.55 -5.65 -1.12
C TRP A 59 -18.05 -5.85 -1.34
N GLY A 60 -18.77 -4.72 -1.41
CA GLY A 60 -20.16 -4.56 -1.84
C GLY A 60 -20.94 -3.65 -0.90
N ASP A 61 -22.21 -3.41 -1.21
CA ASP A 61 -23.15 -2.66 -0.34
C ASP A 61 -23.29 -3.34 1.03
N SER A 62 -22.93 -2.63 2.10
CA SER A 62 -22.97 -3.13 3.48
C SER A 62 -23.69 -2.23 4.47
N ASP A 63 -24.00 -0.99 4.10
CA ASP A 63 -24.64 0.00 4.97
C ASP A 63 -26.01 0.50 4.44
N ASP A 64 -26.56 -0.20 3.43
CA ASP A 64 -27.86 0.08 2.79
C ASP A 64 -27.92 1.47 2.13
N ASP A 65 -26.77 2.08 1.80
CA ASP A 65 -26.72 3.36 1.09
C ASP A 65 -26.88 3.20 -0.44
N GLY A 66 -26.72 1.97 -0.94
CA GLY A 66 -26.91 1.56 -2.33
C GLY A 66 -25.69 1.77 -3.22
N ASP A 67 -24.56 2.18 -2.65
CA ASP A 67 -23.25 2.19 -3.29
C ASP A 67 -22.50 0.88 -2.94
N ASP A 68 -21.51 0.52 -3.76
CA ASP A 68 -20.65 -0.63 -3.47
C ASP A 68 -19.29 -0.11 -2.96
N GLU A 69 -18.85 -0.62 -1.81
CA GLU A 69 -17.60 -0.20 -1.16
C GLU A 69 -16.87 -1.36 -0.49
N PHE A 70 -15.66 -1.10 0.04
CA PHE A 70 -15.08 -2.02 1.00
C PHE A 70 -15.93 -2.01 2.28
N ARG A 71 -16.40 -3.17 2.71
CA ARG A 71 -17.42 -3.25 3.76
C ARG A 71 -16.93 -2.62 5.07
N GLY A 72 -17.72 -1.75 5.68
CA GLY A 72 -17.29 -1.02 6.88
C GLY A 72 -16.31 0.13 6.63
N ALA A 73 -16.04 0.49 5.37
CA ALA A 73 -15.44 1.78 5.05
C ALA A 73 -16.47 2.90 5.34
N THR A 74 -16.05 3.95 6.05
CA THR A 74 -16.99 4.98 6.53
C THR A 74 -17.09 6.16 5.55
N ASN A 75 -18.20 6.27 4.81
CA ASN A 75 -18.54 7.36 3.88
C ASN A 75 -17.60 7.54 2.66
N GLU A 76 -16.77 6.54 2.37
CA GLU A 76 -15.84 6.50 1.24
C GLU A 76 -15.73 5.05 0.77
N GLU A 77 -15.42 4.82 -0.52
CA GLU A 77 -15.19 3.46 -1.07
C GLU A 77 -13.97 2.74 -0.43
N TYR A 78 -13.30 3.34 0.56
CA TYR A 78 -12.04 2.92 1.15
C TYR A 78 -11.88 3.41 2.61
N TYR A 79 -11.01 2.76 3.38
CA TYR A 79 -10.84 3.05 4.80
C TYR A 79 -9.93 4.26 5.06
N THR A 80 -10.39 5.23 5.86
CA THR A 80 -9.62 6.44 6.25
C THR A 80 -9.45 6.64 7.76
N ALA A 81 -10.46 6.28 8.55
CA ALA A 81 -10.49 6.52 10.00
C ALA A 81 -10.12 5.29 10.86
N GLY A 82 -10.10 4.10 10.27
CA GLY A 82 -9.78 2.82 10.93
C GLY A 82 -9.15 1.85 9.96
N TYR A 83 -8.47 0.82 10.48
CA TYR A 83 -7.95 -0.26 9.65
C TYR A 83 -9.10 -1.12 9.10
N PRO A 84 -8.93 -1.78 7.93
CA PRO A 84 -9.93 -2.72 7.44
C PRO A 84 -10.31 -3.74 8.53
N PRO A 85 -11.59 -4.02 8.79
CA PRO A 85 -12.04 -5.01 9.79
C PRO A 85 -11.84 -6.43 9.26
N THR A 86 -10.59 -6.76 8.96
CA THR A 86 -10.17 -8.04 8.37
C THR A 86 -8.82 -8.42 8.95
N GLU A 87 -8.42 -9.68 8.78
CA GLU A 87 -7.12 -10.15 9.26
C GLU A 87 -5.95 -9.32 8.72
N PHE A 88 -5.97 -8.93 7.44
CA PHE A 88 -4.93 -8.08 6.86
C PHE A 88 -4.91 -6.69 7.50
N GLY A 89 -6.08 -6.10 7.77
CA GLY A 89 -6.17 -4.82 8.46
C GLY A 89 -5.60 -4.87 9.88
N ARG A 90 -5.84 -5.95 10.63
CA ARG A 90 -5.22 -6.19 11.94
C ARG A 90 -3.70 -6.35 11.85
N MET A 91 -3.21 -6.99 10.80
CA MET A 91 -1.77 -7.11 10.56
C MET A 91 -1.16 -5.74 10.23
N LEU A 92 -1.84 -4.90 9.44
CA LEU A 92 -1.46 -3.52 9.18
C LEU A 92 -1.42 -2.69 10.46
N GLU A 93 -2.46 -2.78 11.29
CA GLU A 93 -2.52 -2.08 12.58
C GLU A 93 -1.39 -2.52 13.52
N THR A 94 -1.16 -3.83 13.62
CA THR A 94 -0.08 -4.37 14.46
C THR A 94 1.30 -3.91 13.99
N THR A 95 1.48 -3.74 12.67
CA THR A 95 2.78 -3.41 12.08
C THR A 95 3.04 -1.91 12.01
N PHE A 96 2.02 -1.10 11.72
CA PHE A 96 2.13 0.32 11.43
C PHE A 96 1.20 1.21 12.26
N GLY A 97 0.42 0.67 13.20
CA GLY A 97 -0.50 1.43 14.07
C GLY A 97 0.19 2.32 15.10
N ASP A 98 1.53 2.25 15.21
CA ASP A 98 2.30 3.20 16.01
C ASP A 98 2.18 4.63 15.46
N GLN A 99 2.03 5.62 16.35
CA GLN A 99 1.81 7.04 16.01
C GLN A 99 2.91 7.73 15.17
N SER A 100 3.97 7.03 14.78
CA SER A 100 5.10 7.59 14.03
C SER A 100 5.25 7.05 12.61
N VAL A 101 4.34 6.19 12.18
CA VAL A 101 4.29 5.63 10.82
C VAL A 101 2.88 5.76 10.29
N ALA A 102 2.76 6.19 9.04
CA ALA A 102 1.54 6.18 8.27
C ALA A 102 1.65 5.11 7.18
N ALA A 103 0.51 4.55 6.77
CA ALA A 103 0.40 3.60 5.68
C ALA A 103 -0.78 3.94 4.76
N ASN A 104 -0.56 3.74 3.46
CA ASN A 104 -1.61 3.64 2.47
C ASN A 104 -1.53 2.27 1.82
N VAL A 105 -2.69 1.73 1.44
CA VAL A 105 -2.78 0.54 0.62
C VAL A 105 -3.57 0.85 -0.63
N TYR A 106 -2.94 0.62 -1.78
CA TYR A 106 -3.54 0.78 -3.09
C TYR A 106 -3.65 -0.56 -3.79
N VAL A 107 -4.73 -0.74 -4.55
CA VAL A 107 -4.98 -1.90 -5.39
C VAL A 107 -4.97 -1.43 -6.83
N ARG A 108 -4.02 -1.90 -7.63
CA ARG A 108 -3.95 -1.60 -9.06
C ARG A 108 -4.39 -2.81 -9.85
N TYR A 109 -5.13 -2.56 -10.91
CA TYR A 109 -5.64 -3.60 -11.80
C TYR A 109 -5.74 -3.07 -13.23
N HIS A 110 -5.64 -3.98 -14.18
CA HIS A 110 -5.81 -3.66 -15.58
C HIS A 110 -7.29 -3.55 -15.93
N THR A 111 -7.60 -2.71 -16.93
CA THR A 111 -8.93 -2.62 -17.52
C THR A 111 -8.98 -3.42 -18.81
N ASP A 112 -10.17 -3.82 -19.23
CA ASP A 112 -10.44 -4.54 -20.49
C ASP A 112 -9.81 -3.86 -21.73
N GLY A 113 -9.78 -2.52 -21.75
CA GLY A 113 -9.19 -1.68 -22.79
C GLY A 113 -7.67 -1.52 -22.72
N GLY A 114 -6.98 -2.26 -21.84
CA GLY A 114 -5.53 -2.21 -21.66
C GLY A 114 -5.02 -1.03 -20.82
N GLY A 115 -5.91 -0.34 -20.10
CA GLY A 115 -5.57 0.67 -19.12
C GLY A 115 -5.13 0.09 -17.78
N GLU A 116 -4.79 0.97 -16.84
CA GLU A 116 -4.60 0.62 -15.42
C GLU A 116 -5.48 1.56 -14.58
N ARG A 117 -6.21 0.98 -13.62
CA ARG A 117 -6.91 1.72 -12.58
C ARG A 117 -6.28 1.45 -11.22
N ARG A 118 -6.54 2.37 -10.30
CA ARG A 118 -6.06 2.29 -8.92
C ARG A 118 -7.25 2.53 -7.99
N GLN A 119 -7.61 1.50 -7.25
CA GLN A 119 -8.51 1.58 -6.12
C GLN A 119 -7.72 1.84 -4.83
N ARG A 120 -8.27 2.64 -3.93
CA ARG A 120 -7.71 2.79 -2.58
C ARG A 120 -8.34 1.71 -1.72
N LEU A 121 -7.54 1.01 -0.93
CA LEU A 121 -8.05 0.15 0.13
C LEU A 121 -8.00 0.91 1.45
N PHE A 122 -6.82 1.44 1.81
CA PHE A 122 -6.61 2.15 3.07
C PHE A 122 -5.81 3.43 2.80
N TYR A 123 -6.20 4.55 3.42
CA TYR A 123 -5.61 5.85 3.14
C TYR A 123 -5.49 6.74 4.38
N GLN A 124 -4.26 7.00 4.82
CA GLN A 124 -3.92 7.85 5.97
C GLN A 124 -3.33 9.23 5.59
N GLY A 125 -3.31 9.58 4.30
CA GLY A 125 -2.86 10.89 3.83
C GLY A 125 -1.82 10.81 2.72
N GLU A 126 -1.19 11.94 2.41
CA GLU A 126 -0.18 12.01 1.35
C GLU A 126 1.18 11.50 1.84
N PRO A 127 1.80 10.54 1.13
CA PRO A 127 3.13 10.07 1.46
C PRO A 127 4.19 11.18 1.42
N SER A 128 5.14 11.13 2.37
CA SER A 128 6.32 12.02 2.33
C SER A 128 7.33 11.60 1.25
N ASP A 129 8.29 12.47 0.93
CA ASP A 129 9.35 12.20 -0.05
C ASP A 129 10.18 10.93 0.24
N ASN A 130 10.21 10.48 1.50
CA ASN A 130 10.97 9.30 1.94
C ASN A 130 10.04 8.10 2.21
N ALA A 131 8.94 7.98 1.46
CA ALA A 131 8.04 6.83 1.57
C ALA A 131 8.68 5.56 1.01
N ALA A 132 8.49 4.45 1.70
CA ALA A 132 8.86 3.11 1.25
C ALA A 132 7.63 2.40 0.68
N THR A 133 7.81 1.69 -0.43
CA THR A 133 6.73 0.95 -1.10
C THR A 133 7.08 -0.53 -1.18
N ALA A 134 6.16 -1.38 -0.74
CA ALA A 134 6.18 -2.81 -1.01
C ALA A 134 5.03 -3.18 -1.94
N THR A 135 5.21 -4.27 -2.70
CA THR A 135 4.21 -4.70 -3.68
C THR A 135 4.03 -6.20 -3.67
N GLN A 136 2.77 -6.64 -3.78
CA GLN A 136 2.40 -8.05 -3.90
C GLN A 136 1.37 -8.22 -5.02
N LEU A 137 1.49 -9.30 -5.78
CA LEU A 137 0.51 -9.68 -6.80
C LEU A 137 -0.45 -10.72 -6.23
N VAL A 138 -1.74 -10.53 -6.46
CA VAL A 138 -2.82 -11.47 -6.10
C VAL A 138 -3.61 -11.77 -7.36
N THR A 139 -3.72 -13.05 -7.72
CA THR A 139 -4.51 -13.50 -8.87
C THR A 139 -5.88 -13.95 -8.39
N LEU A 140 -6.93 -13.33 -8.91
CA LEU A 140 -8.31 -13.73 -8.65
C LEU A 140 -8.82 -14.59 -9.82
N TYR A 141 -9.59 -15.61 -9.49
CA TYR A 141 -10.20 -16.54 -10.44
C TYR A 141 -11.70 -16.28 -10.55
N ASP A 142 -12.33 -16.78 -11.61
CA ASP A 142 -13.76 -16.56 -11.90
C ASP A 142 -14.70 -17.16 -10.83
N ASP A 143 -14.20 -18.12 -10.05
CA ASP A 143 -14.92 -18.74 -8.94
C ASP A 143 -14.69 -18.03 -7.59
N ALA A 144 -13.94 -16.92 -7.57
CA ALA A 144 -13.77 -16.12 -6.37
C ALA A 144 -15.11 -15.54 -5.88
N VAL A 145 -15.31 -15.55 -4.57
CA VAL A 145 -16.53 -15.11 -3.91
C VAL A 145 -16.27 -13.88 -3.06
N LEU A 146 -17.30 -13.05 -2.88
CA LEU A 146 -17.28 -11.91 -1.97
C LEU A 146 -17.31 -12.38 -0.51
N TYR A 147 -16.61 -11.62 0.33
CA TYR A 147 -16.47 -11.85 1.76
C TYR A 147 -17.20 -10.78 2.58
N ASP A 148 -17.59 -11.16 3.80
CA ASP A 148 -18.14 -10.29 4.85
C ASP A 148 -17.62 -10.70 6.25
N ASP A 149 -17.99 -9.94 7.27
CA ASP A 149 -17.68 -10.18 8.69
C ASP A 149 -19.00 -10.09 9.47
N ALA A 150 -19.88 -11.07 9.23
CA ALA A 150 -21.26 -11.04 9.73
C ALA A 150 -21.36 -11.14 11.26
N ASP A 151 -20.36 -11.72 11.93
CA ASP A 151 -20.31 -11.85 13.39
C ASP A 151 -19.44 -10.79 14.09
N GLY A 152 -18.68 -10.00 13.32
CA GLY A 152 -17.93 -8.84 13.79
C GLY A 152 -16.66 -9.22 14.54
N ASP A 153 -16.03 -10.34 14.17
CA ASP A 153 -14.81 -10.86 14.80
C ASP A 153 -13.52 -10.47 14.04
N GLU A 154 -13.66 -9.65 12.99
CA GLU A 154 -12.61 -9.22 12.07
C GLU A 154 -11.98 -10.36 11.26
N VAL A 155 -12.66 -11.50 11.15
CA VAL A 155 -12.30 -12.60 10.24
C VAL A 155 -13.24 -12.55 9.05
N ALA A 156 -12.66 -12.27 7.89
CA ALA A 156 -13.42 -12.25 6.65
C ALA A 156 -13.82 -13.68 6.26
N GLU A 157 -15.13 -13.93 6.17
CA GLU A 157 -15.72 -15.20 5.74
C GLU A 157 -16.53 -15.01 4.44
N PRO A 158 -16.75 -16.06 3.63
CA PRO A 158 -17.59 -15.94 2.44
C PRO A 158 -19.00 -15.49 2.81
N THR A 159 -19.57 -14.57 2.03
CA THR A 159 -20.97 -14.14 2.20
C THR A 159 -21.92 -15.35 2.25
N ASP A 160 -23.02 -15.25 3.00
CA ASP A 160 -24.00 -16.35 3.17
C ASP A 160 -24.54 -16.92 1.84
N SER A 161 -24.55 -16.10 0.78
CA SER A 161 -25.01 -16.50 -0.56
C SER A 161 -23.89 -17.01 -1.47
N GLU A 162 -22.64 -17.04 -0.99
CA GLU A 162 -21.42 -17.36 -1.74
C GLU A 162 -21.36 -16.59 -3.08
N THR A 163 -21.59 -15.28 -3.00
CA THR A 163 -21.76 -14.44 -4.18
C THR A 163 -20.45 -14.37 -4.97
N GLN A 164 -20.44 -14.92 -6.19
CA GLN A 164 -19.27 -14.83 -7.08
C GLN A 164 -19.05 -13.41 -7.59
N ILE A 165 -17.79 -13.03 -7.74
CA ILE A 165 -17.41 -11.75 -8.34
C ILE A 165 -17.78 -11.73 -9.83
N ASN A 166 -18.17 -10.55 -10.32
CA ASN A 166 -18.42 -10.25 -11.73
C ASN A 166 -18.33 -8.74 -11.97
N GLU A 167 -18.40 -8.34 -13.24
CA GLU A 167 -18.26 -6.94 -13.68
C GLU A 167 -19.28 -5.98 -13.04
N ASN A 168 -20.38 -6.47 -12.46
CA ASN A 168 -21.44 -5.64 -11.88
C ASN A 168 -21.37 -5.49 -10.37
N ASN A 169 -20.59 -6.33 -9.66
CA ASN A 169 -20.55 -6.35 -8.19
C ASN A 169 -19.14 -6.28 -7.62
N PHE A 170 -18.13 -6.07 -8.46
CA PHE A 170 -16.73 -5.98 -8.04
C PHE A 170 -16.04 -4.82 -8.75
N TYR A 171 -15.19 -4.09 -8.02
CA TYR A 171 -14.54 -2.87 -8.53
C TYR A 171 -13.51 -3.12 -9.63
N ALA A 172 -12.98 -4.35 -9.74
CA ALA A 172 -12.02 -4.74 -10.76
C ALA A 172 -12.70 -5.41 -11.95
N GLU A 173 -12.21 -5.08 -13.14
CA GLU A 173 -12.71 -5.64 -14.40
C GLU A 173 -12.10 -7.03 -14.65
N ASP A 174 -12.89 -7.89 -15.29
CA ASP A 174 -12.43 -9.16 -15.85
C ASP A 174 -11.54 -8.87 -17.08
N ILE A 175 -10.28 -9.32 -17.03
CA ILE A 175 -9.29 -8.99 -18.07
C ILE A 175 -9.21 -10.00 -19.21
N ASP A 176 -9.83 -11.18 -19.07
CA ASP A 176 -9.72 -12.28 -20.04
C ASP A 176 -11.09 -12.86 -20.44
N GLY A 177 -12.16 -12.50 -19.74
CA GLY A 177 -13.49 -13.05 -19.94
C GLY A 177 -13.54 -14.54 -19.62
N THR A 178 -14.59 -15.22 -20.11
CA THR A 178 -14.87 -16.64 -19.82
C THR A 178 -13.85 -17.69 -20.30
N ASP A 179 -12.73 -17.32 -20.92
CA ASP A 179 -11.85 -18.26 -21.64
C ASP A 179 -10.64 -18.79 -20.84
N SER A 180 -10.21 -18.17 -19.72
CA SER A 180 -9.01 -18.62 -18.97
C SER A 180 -9.20 -19.04 -17.51
N GLY A 181 -10.37 -18.80 -16.92
CA GLY A 181 -10.63 -19.09 -15.51
C GLY A 181 -10.01 -18.07 -14.54
N VAL A 182 -9.17 -17.16 -15.03
CA VAL A 182 -8.59 -16.06 -14.26
C VAL A 182 -9.43 -14.82 -14.51
N TYR A 183 -9.98 -14.27 -13.43
CA TYR A 183 -10.76 -13.04 -13.48
C TYR A 183 -9.85 -11.83 -13.66
N THR A 184 -8.86 -11.65 -12.77
CA THR A 184 -7.93 -10.51 -12.85
C THR A 184 -6.66 -10.74 -12.03
N VAL A 185 -5.66 -9.86 -12.23
CA VAL A 185 -4.46 -9.81 -11.39
C VAL A 185 -4.39 -8.46 -10.71
N LEU A 186 -4.53 -8.47 -9.38
CA LEU A 186 -4.44 -7.30 -8.53
C LEU A 186 -2.99 -7.10 -8.07
N ARG A 187 -2.47 -5.88 -8.27
CA ARG A 187 -1.20 -5.43 -7.68
C ARG A 187 -1.51 -4.60 -6.45
N VAL A 188 -1.23 -5.16 -5.27
CA VAL A 188 -1.36 -4.45 -4.01
C VAL A 188 -0.07 -3.71 -3.68
N GLU A 189 -0.17 -2.41 -3.46
CA GLU A 189 0.93 -1.55 -3.07
C GLU A 189 0.71 -1.03 -1.66
N VAL A 190 1.62 -1.38 -0.74
CA VAL A 190 1.65 -0.81 0.61
C VAL A 190 2.72 0.27 0.62
N VAL A 191 2.29 1.51 0.83
CA VAL A 191 3.16 2.70 0.91
C VAL A 191 3.21 3.15 2.35
N VAL A 192 4.40 3.19 2.95
CA VAL A 192 4.60 3.59 4.34
C VAL A 192 5.57 4.75 4.45
N TRP A 193 5.33 5.65 5.40
CA TRP A 193 6.21 6.78 5.65
C TRP A 193 6.12 7.23 7.10
N ARG A 194 7.10 8.01 7.57
CA ARG A 194 7.01 8.62 8.91
C ARG A 194 6.22 9.91 8.86
N MET A 195 5.38 10.12 9.88
CA MET A 195 4.67 11.37 10.11
C MET A 195 5.58 12.44 10.75
#